data_AF-A0A979GX56-F1
#
_entry.id   AF-A0A979GX56-F1
#
_cell.length_a   1.000
_cell.length_b   1.000
_cell.length_c   1.000
_cell.angle_alpha   90.00
_cell.angle_beta   90.00
_cell.angle_gamma   90.00
#
_symmetry.space_group_name_H-M   'P 1'
#
loop_
_entity.id
_entity.type
_entity.pdbx_description
1 polymer ?
#
loop_
_entity_poly.entity_id
_entity_poly.type
_entity_poly.pdbx_seq_one_letter_code
_entity_poly.pdbx_strand_id
1 'polypeptide(L)'
;MIQVFENLYVGTNTDCQQVTAGFATIHACKEPCHRQAVGYKGNLKASHPSYLMHLHGDRHLYLNMVDMDQELSPQYIHPIMERSMLFIERHIHDKKVLVHCNWGISRSPSIALLYMARKKALGNATYDMARNDFNAIYAAYTPGRGISGYMERYWANLLAI
;
A
#
# COMPACT_ATOMS: atom_id res chain seq x y z
N MET A 1 9.01 4.53 11.34
CA MET A 1 8.85 4.51 9.87
C MET A 1 10.24 4.49 9.25
N ILE A 2 10.39 3.85 8.09
CA ILE A 2 11.67 3.72 7.39
C ILE A 2 11.51 4.31 5.99
N GLN A 3 12.46 5.13 5.57
CA GLN A 3 12.52 5.62 4.20
C GLN A 3 13.05 4.52 3.29
N VAL A 4 12.26 4.11 2.30
CA VAL A 4 12.63 3.03 1.37
C VAL A 4 12.99 3.55 -0.02
N PHE A 5 12.53 4.76 -0.36
CA PHE A 5 12.84 5.47 -1.60
C PHE A 5 12.83 6.98 -1.34
N GLU A 6 13.28 7.80 -2.28
CA GLU A 6 13.23 9.26 -2.14
C GLU A 6 11.81 9.72 -1.80
N ASN A 7 11.65 10.41 -0.66
CA ASN A 7 10.37 10.84 -0.10
C ASN A 7 9.31 9.75 0.16
N LEU A 8 9.62 8.46 0.01
CA LEU A 8 8.68 7.36 0.28
C LEU A 8 9.07 6.58 1.54
N TYR A 9 8.12 6.46 2.46
CA TYR A 9 8.29 5.85 3.76
C TYR A 9 7.32 4.68 3.96
N VAL A 10 7.78 3.62 4.60
CA VAL A 10 6.95 2.53 5.10
C VAL A 10 6.86 2.61 6.62
N GLY A 11 5.66 2.38 7.16
CA GLY A 11 5.46 2.40 8.62
C GLY A 11 4.34 1.53 9.15
N THR A 12 4.16 1.66 10.45
CA THR A 12 3.13 1.03 11.29
C THR A 12 2.01 2.02 11.63
N ASN A 13 0.97 1.56 12.34
CA ASN A 13 -0.03 2.46 12.90
C ASN A 13 0.57 3.44 13.91
N THR A 14 1.56 3.02 14.71
CA THR A 14 2.25 3.89 15.67
C THR A 14 2.99 5.00 14.96
N ASP A 15 3.62 4.70 13.82
CA ASP A 15 4.28 5.71 13.00
C ASP A 15 3.28 6.72 12.46
N CYS A 16 2.13 6.25 11.95
CA CYS A 16 1.08 7.11 11.42
C CYS A 16 0.56 8.12 12.46
N GLN A 17 0.50 7.75 13.74
CA GLN A 17 0.04 8.64 14.81
C GLN A 17 1.01 9.82 15.06
N GLN A 18 2.26 9.69 14.63
CA GLN A 18 3.30 10.70 14.82
C GLN A 18 3.51 11.58 13.57
N VAL A 19 2.76 11.31 12.49
CA VAL A 19 2.89 12.02 11.23
C VAL A 19 2.34 13.44 11.34
N THR A 20 3.13 14.40 10.84
CA THR A 20 2.76 15.83 10.79
C THR A 20 2.15 16.22 9.45
N ALA A 21 1.71 17.47 9.33
CA ALA A 21 1.03 17.96 8.13
C ALA A 21 1.86 17.89 6.83
N GLY A 22 3.17 17.68 6.91
CA GLY A 22 4.08 17.58 5.76
C GLY A 22 3.98 16.26 4.97
N PHE A 23 3.19 15.30 5.43
CA PHE A 23 3.03 14.01 4.75
C PHE A 23 1.71 13.89 3.98
N ALA A 24 1.77 13.17 2.87
CA ALA A 24 0.63 12.48 2.29
C ALA A 24 0.67 11.01 2.74
N THR A 25 -0.46 10.42 3.11
CA THR A 25 -0.50 9.11 3.78
C THR A 25 -1.47 8.15 3.09
N ILE A 26 -0.99 6.95 2.78
CA ILE A 26 -1.79 5.80 2.40
C ILE A 26 -1.97 4.90 3.62
N HIS A 27 -3.22 4.73 4.03
CA HIS A 27 -3.63 3.85 5.12
C HIS A 27 -4.06 2.49 4.55
N ALA A 28 -3.12 1.56 4.41
CA ALA A 28 -3.32 0.22 3.87
C ALA A 28 -3.92 -0.76 4.90
N CYS A 29 -5.01 -0.35 5.56
CA CYS A 29 -5.67 -1.07 6.65
C CYS A 29 -7.18 -0.86 6.65
N LYS A 30 -7.95 -1.96 6.52
CA LYS A 30 -9.40 -1.92 6.79
C LYS A 30 -9.67 -1.47 8.22
N GLU A 31 -9.05 -2.17 9.17
CA GLU A 31 -9.18 -1.92 10.61
C GLU A 31 -7.88 -1.34 11.18
N PRO A 32 -7.93 -0.24 11.95
CA PRO A 32 -9.10 0.62 12.17
C PRO A 32 -9.36 1.61 11.03
N CYS A 33 -8.40 1.79 10.12
CA CYS A 33 -8.23 3.00 9.32
C CYS A 33 -9.40 3.28 8.37
N HIS A 34 -9.65 2.39 7.40
CA HIS A 34 -10.74 2.58 6.43
C HIS A 34 -12.12 2.60 7.11
N ARG A 35 -12.36 1.71 8.07
CA ARG A 35 -13.64 1.66 8.78
C ARG A 35 -13.93 2.97 9.52
N GLN A 36 -12.94 3.51 10.24
CA GLN A 36 -13.11 4.77 10.96
C GLN A 36 -13.25 5.96 10.01
N ALA A 37 -12.46 6.00 8.93
CA ALA A 37 -12.52 7.10 7.96
C ALA A 37 -13.88 7.17 7.24
N VAL A 38 -14.47 6.03 6.90
CA VAL A 38 -15.78 5.96 6.23
C VAL A 38 -16.95 5.98 7.24
N GLY A 39 -16.75 5.53 8.47
CA GLY A 39 -17.75 5.59 9.54
C GLY A 39 -18.77 4.45 9.56
N TYR A 40 -18.51 3.31 8.92
CA TYR A 40 -19.46 2.18 8.92
C TYR A 40 -19.27 1.22 10.11
N LYS A 41 -20.36 0.53 10.47
CA LYS A 41 -20.36 -0.57 11.45
C LYS A 41 -20.57 -1.89 10.73
N GLY A 42 -19.87 -2.95 11.16
CA GLY A 42 -19.94 -4.26 10.51
C GLY A 42 -19.37 -4.24 9.09
N ASN A 43 -20.11 -4.79 8.14
CA ASN A 43 -19.69 -4.87 6.74
C ASN A 43 -20.24 -3.69 5.93
N LEU A 44 -19.36 -3.09 5.12
CA LEU A 44 -19.75 -2.11 4.12
C LEU A 44 -20.32 -2.82 2.89
N LYS A 45 -21.42 -2.32 2.32
CA LYS A 45 -21.99 -2.87 1.08
C LYS A 45 -21.00 -2.67 -0.08
N ALA A 46 -20.87 -3.68 -0.94
CA ALA A 46 -19.98 -3.61 -2.11
C ALA A 46 -20.32 -2.47 -3.08
N SER A 47 -21.59 -2.03 -3.11
CA SER A 47 -22.06 -0.90 -3.92
C SER A 47 -21.73 0.48 -3.32
N HIS A 48 -21.15 0.55 -2.12
CA HIS A 48 -20.79 1.82 -1.52
C HIS A 48 -19.65 2.50 -2.30
N PRO A 49 -19.72 3.82 -2.59
CA PRO A 49 -18.70 4.49 -3.39
C PRO A 49 -17.30 4.42 -2.77
N SER A 50 -17.22 4.37 -1.43
CA SER A 50 -15.98 4.14 -0.70
C SER A 50 -15.77 2.68 -0.28
N TYR A 51 -16.26 1.70 -1.04
CA TYR A 51 -16.09 0.30 -0.67
C TYR A 51 -14.63 -0.15 -0.69
N LEU A 52 -13.88 0.18 -1.74
CA LEU A 52 -12.48 -0.21 -1.88
C LEU A 52 -11.52 0.78 -1.22
N MET A 53 -11.87 2.07 -1.27
CA MET A 53 -11.00 3.15 -0.86
C MET A 53 -11.78 4.42 -0.54
N HIS A 54 -11.22 5.28 0.29
CA HIS A 54 -11.76 6.58 0.63
C HIS A 54 -10.65 7.62 0.61
N LEU A 55 -10.84 8.72 -0.12
CA LEU A 55 -9.92 9.85 -0.11
C LEU A 55 -10.51 10.94 0.81
N HIS A 56 -9.74 11.33 1.83
CA HIS A 56 -10.09 12.44 2.71
C HIS A 56 -9.15 13.61 2.44
N GLY A 57 -9.71 14.70 1.91
CA GLY A 57 -8.92 15.84 1.42
C GLY A 57 -7.99 15.42 0.29
N ASP A 58 -6.78 15.98 0.27
CA ASP A 58 -5.73 15.66 -0.69
C ASP A 58 -4.66 14.73 -0.12
N ARG A 59 -4.56 14.58 1.20
CA ARG A 59 -3.42 13.94 1.88
C ARG A 59 -3.68 12.58 2.49
N HIS A 60 -4.90 12.07 2.52
CA HIS A 60 -5.18 10.76 3.13
C HIS A 60 -5.96 9.85 2.20
N LEU A 61 -5.33 8.75 1.77
CA LEU A 61 -5.97 7.68 1.03
C LEU A 61 -6.13 6.47 1.95
N TYR A 62 -7.37 6.13 2.30
CA TYR A 62 -7.71 4.97 3.11
C TYR A 62 -8.08 3.80 2.20
N LEU A 63 -7.51 2.62 2.46
CA LEU A 63 -7.74 1.43 1.65
C LEU A 63 -8.44 0.36 2.46
N ASN A 64 -9.50 -0.24 1.91
CA ASN A 64 -10.18 -1.39 2.48
C ASN A 64 -9.37 -2.68 2.24
N MET A 65 -8.17 -2.75 2.79
CA MET A 65 -7.25 -3.88 2.64
C MET A 65 -7.14 -4.70 3.91
N VAL A 66 -7.31 -6.01 3.76
CA VAL A 66 -7.06 -7.02 4.79
C VAL A 66 -5.92 -7.91 4.30
N ASP A 67 -5.05 -8.31 5.22
CA ASP A 67 -4.00 -9.28 4.95
C ASP A 67 -4.60 -10.67 5.15
N MET A 68 -4.87 -11.36 4.05
CA MET A 68 -5.55 -12.66 4.06
C MET A 68 -4.57 -13.77 3.69
N ASP A 69 -4.81 -14.96 4.22
CA ASP A 69 -4.05 -16.17 3.83
C ASP A 69 -4.39 -16.63 2.41
N GLN A 70 -5.63 -16.42 1.99
CA GLN A 70 -6.08 -16.74 0.64
C GLN A 70 -5.63 -15.68 -0.36
N GLU A 71 -5.40 -16.13 -1.60
CA GLU A 71 -5.02 -15.24 -2.69
C GLU A 71 -6.05 -14.12 -2.89
N LEU A 72 -5.55 -12.90 -3.09
CA LEU A 72 -6.41 -11.74 -3.22
C LEU A 72 -6.97 -11.63 -4.64
N SER A 73 -8.24 -11.25 -4.71
CA SER A 73 -8.96 -11.13 -5.98
C SER A 73 -8.58 -9.87 -6.75
N PRO A 74 -8.15 -9.97 -8.03
CA PRO A 74 -7.67 -8.83 -8.80
C PRO A 74 -8.74 -7.75 -9.02
N GLN A 75 -10.02 -8.11 -9.12
CA GLN A 75 -11.12 -7.16 -9.27
C GLN A 75 -11.24 -6.19 -8.08
N TYR A 76 -10.70 -6.55 -6.91
CA TYR A 76 -10.67 -5.69 -5.74
C TYR A 76 -9.31 -5.03 -5.54
N ILE A 77 -8.21 -5.75 -5.80
CA ILE A 77 -6.86 -5.26 -5.49
C ILE A 77 -6.25 -4.42 -6.63
N HIS A 78 -6.54 -4.70 -7.90
CA HIS A 78 -6.01 -3.89 -9.02
C HIS A 78 -6.38 -2.40 -8.87
N PRO A 79 -7.65 -2.03 -8.63
CA PRO A 79 -8.01 -0.61 -8.45
C PRO A 79 -7.31 0.02 -7.24
N ILE A 80 -7.11 -0.75 -6.16
CA ILE A 80 -6.41 -0.29 -4.96
C ILE A 80 -4.93 -0.01 -5.26
N MET A 81 -4.25 -0.92 -5.96
CA MET A 81 -2.85 -0.74 -6.34
C MET A 81 -2.69 0.44 -7.29
N GLU A 82 -3.54 0.54 -8.33
CA GLU A 82 -3.57 1.66 -9.25
C GLU A 82 -3.74 3.00 -8.54
N ARG A 83 -4.76 3.10 -7.69
CA ARG A 83 -4.99 4.34 -6.95
C ARG A 83 -3.83 4.69 -6.04
N SER A 84 -3.18 3.69 -5.45
CA SER A 84 -2.01 3.88 -4.58
C SER A 84 -0.83 4.43 -5.38
N MET A 85 -0.56 3.91 -6.57
CA MET A 85 0.52 4.41 -7.45
C MET A 85 0.26 5.86 -7.84
N LEU A 86 -0.95 6.16 -8.33
CA LEU A 86 -1.36 7.53 -8.67
C LEU A 86 -1.25 8.50 -7.48
N PHE A 87 -1.57 8.03 -6.27
CA PHE A 87 -1.43 8.84 -5.05
C PHE A 87 0.04 9.12 -4.73
N ILE A 88 0.92 8.12 -4.83
CA ILE A 88 2.35 8.32 -4.58
C ILE A 88 2.92 9.31 -5.61
N GLU A 89 2.70 9.10 -6.91
CA GLU A 89 3.21 9.98 -7.98
C GLU A 89 2.76 11.44 -7.80
N ARG A 90 1.51 11.65 -7.40
CA ARG A 90 0.96 12.98 -7.18
C ARG A 90 1.68 13.77 -6.09
N HIS A 91 2.16 13.09 -5.04
CA HIS A 91 2.62 13.75 -3.82
C HIS A 91 4.13 13.66 -3.58
N ILE A 92 4.81 12.67 -4.14
CA ILE A 92 6.21 12.35 -3.81
C ILE A 92 7.21 13.47 -4.17
N HIS A 93 6.87 14.35 -5.12
CA HIS A 93 7.70 15.47 -5.53
C HIS A 93 7.73 16.61 -4.50
N ASP A 94 6.60 16.90 -3.84
CA ASP A 94 6.43 18.06 -2.96
C ASP A 94 6.24 17.68 -1.48
N LYS A 95 5.97 16.41 -1.21
CA LYS A 95 5.64 15.90 0.12
C LYS A 95 6.34 14.58 0.37
N LYS A 96 6.55 14.29 1.66
CA LYS A 96 6.86 12.94 2.09
C LYS A 96 5.60 12.09 1.96
N VAL A 97 5.72 10.88 1.44
CA VAL A 97 4.63 9.93 1.32
C VAL A 97 4.85 8.80 2.31
N LEU A 98 3.92 8.63 3.26
CA LEU A 98 3.89 7.48 4.15
C LEU A 98 2.92 6.45 3.59
N VAL A 99 3.36 5.20 3.46
CA VAL A 99 2.50 4.04 3.28
C VAL A 99 2.58 3.20 4.54
N HIS A 100 1.47 3.07 5.27
CA HIS A 100 1.46 2.26 6.49
C HIS A 100 0.30 1.27 6.48
N CYS A 101 0.46 0.22 7.28
CA CYS A 101 -0.62 -0.67 7.67
C CYS A 101 -0.52 -0.87 9.19
N ASN A 102 -1.16 -1.91 9.74
CA ASN A 102 -1.11 -2.16 11.18
C ASN A 102 0.32 -2.35 11.69
N TRP A 103 1.05 -3.30 11.08
CA TRP A 103 2.38 -3.73 11.54
C TRP A 103 3.52 -3.32 10.61
N GLY A 104 3.23 -2.72 9.45
CA GLY A 104 4.25 -2.34 8.49
C GLY A 104 5.01 -3.52 7.85
N ILE A 105 4.45 -4.74 7.86
CA ILE A 105 5.15 -5.98 7.46
C ILE A 105 4.73 -6.50 6.07
N SER A 106 3.48 -6.30 5.66
CA SER A 106 2.91 -6.98 4.48
C SER A 106 2.27 -6.01 3.47
N ARG A 107 1.06 -5.50 3.76
CA ARG A 107 0.29 -4.62 2.86
C ARG A 107 1.02 -3.34 2.45
N SER A 108 1.45 -2.53 3.42
CA SER A 108 2.15 -1.28 3.13
C SER A 108 3.50 -1.44 2.44
N PRO A 109 4.42 -2.32 2.90
CA PRO A 109 5.66 -2.52 2.16
C PRO A 109 5.43 -3.10 0.77
N SER A 110 4.38 -3.89 0.52
CA SER A 110 4.08 -4.38 -0.85
C SER A 110 3.70 -3.27 -1.81
N ILE A 111 2.96 -2.26 -1.35
CA ILE A 111 2.64 -1.07 -2.15
C ILE A 111 3.93 -0.28 -2.46
N ALA A 112 4.81 -0.09 -1.47
CA ALA A 112 6.06 0.64 -1.67
C ALA A 112 7.04 -0.11 -2.59
N LEU A 113 7.15 -1.44 -2.43
CA LEU A 113 7.91 -2.32 -3.32
C LEU A 113 7.43 -2.17 -4.76
N LEU A 114 6.11 -2.23 -5.00
CA LEU A 114 5.55 -2.08 -6.34
C LEU A 114 5.94 -0.75 -6.97
N TYR A 115 5.83 0.35 -6.21
CA TYR A 115 6.22 1.68 -6.68
C TYR A 115 7.70 1.71 -7.10
N MET A 116 8.59 1.21 -6.25
CA MET A 116 10.03 1.19 -6.53
C MET A 116 10.39 0.31 -7.74
N ALA A 117 9.74 -0.85 -7.87
CA ALA A 117 9.92 -1.73 -9.02
C ALA A 117 9.46 -1.07 -10.34
N ARG A 118 8.35 -0.31 -10.31
CA ARG A 118 7.89 0.49 -11.46
C ARG A 118 8.86 1.60 -11.83
N LYS A 119 9.51 2.20 -10.84
CA LYS A 119 10.60 3.19 -11.05
C LYS A 119 11.93 2.56 -11.46
N LYS A 120 12.00 1.23 -11.60
CA LYS A 120 13.24 0.48 -11.87
C LYS A 120 14.33 0.73 -10.83
N ALA A 121 13.93 1.11 -9.61
CA ALA A 121 14.82 1.25 -8.46
C ALA A 121 15.17 -0.11 -7.83
N LEU A 122 14.45 -1.17 -8.24
CA LEU A 122 14.66 -2.57 -7.90
C LEU A 122 14.69 -3.37 -9.21
N GLY A 123 15.33 -4.53 -9.21
CA GLY A 123 15.13 -5.53 -10.25
C GLY A 123 13.65 -5.90 -10.33
N ASN A 124 13.07 -5.85 -11.53
CA ASN A 124 11.62 -5.99 -11.70
C ASN A 124 11.22 -7.05 -12.73
N ALA A 125 12.16 -7.89 -13.18
CA ALA A 125 11.87 -8.98 -14.10
C ALA A 125 10.84 -9.97 -13.51
N THR A 126 10.94 -10.21 -12.19
CA THR A 126 9.98 -11.02 -11.42
C THR A 126 9.69 -10.35 -10.08
N TYR A 127 8.56 -10.72 -9.47
CA TYR A 127 8.24 -10.30 -8.11
C TYR A 127 9.31 -10.73 -7.10
N ASP A 128 9.83 -11.96 -7.22
CA ASP A 128 10.87 -12.48 -6.32
C ASP A 128 12.18 -11.69 -6.40
N MET A 129 12.58 -11.25 -7.60
CA MET A 129 13.74 -10.37 -7.76
C MET A 129 13.51 -9.04 -7.04
N ALA A 130 12.37 -8.39 -7.28
CA ALA A 130 12.02 -7.13 -6.62
C ALA A 130 11.95 -7.28 -5.10
N ARG A 131 11.40 -8.40 -4.63
CA ARG A 131 11.30 -8.75 -3.21
C ARG A 131 12.68 -8.92 -2.57
N ASN A 132 13.61 -9.61 -3.23
CA ASN A 132 14.97 -9.79 -2.72
C ASN A 132 15.70 -8.45 -2.58
N ASP A 133 15.63 -7.60 -3.61
CA ASP A 133 16.24 -6.26 -3.55
C ASP A 133 15.57 -5.39 -2.48
N PHE A 134 14.24 -5.43 -2.39
CA PHE A 134 13.49 -4.66 -1.41
C PHE A 134 13.77 -5.12 0.03
N ASN A 135 13.93 -6.42 0.27
CA ASN A 135 14.28 -6.97 1.58
C ASN A 135 15.65 -6.47 2.08
N ALA A 136 16.59 -6.19 1.19
CA ALA A 136 17.87 -5.59 1.57
C ALA A 136 17.71 -4.16 2.11
N ILE A 137 16.65 -3.45 1.70
CA ILE A 137 16.33 -2.09 2.13
C ILE A 137 15.39 -2.10 3.36
N TYR A 138 14.41 -3.01 3.35
CA TYR A 138 13.37 -3.11 4.36
C TYR A 138 13.22 -4.56 4.84
N ALA A 139 14.11 -4.97 5.75
CA ALA A 139 14.21 -6.35 6.24
C ALA A 139 12.94 -6.90 6.92
N ALA A 140 12.03 -6.03 7.36
CA ALA A 140 10.76 -6.43 7.96
C ALA A 140 9.70 -6.87 6.93
N TYR A 141 9.99 -6.85 5.63
CA TYR A 141 9.04 -7.25 4.60
C TYR A 141 8.83 -8.76 4.54
N THR A 142 7.77 -9.20 5.20
CA THR A 142 7.34 -10.61 5.24
C THR A 142 5.85 -10.66 4.89
N PRO A 143 5.48 -10.53 3.61
CA PRO A 143 4.08 -10.46 3.20
C PRO A 143 3.33 -11.75 3.52
N GLY A 144 2.04 -11.61 3.86
CA GLY A 144 1.13 -12.74 3.99
C GLY A 144 0.92 -13.44 2.64
N ARG A 145 0.52 -14.72 2.69
CA ARG A 145 0.37 -15.57 1.50
C ARG A 145 -0.53 -14.99 0.42
N GLY A 146 -1.62 -14.33 0.82
CA GLY A 146 -2.54 -13.72 -0.13
C GLY A 146 -1.93 -12.57 -0.90
N ILE A 147 -1.15 -11.72 -0.22
CA ILE A 147 -0.43 -10.59 -0.83
C ILE A 147 0.69 -11.11 -1.72
N SER A 148 1.53 -12.04 -1.24
CA SER A 148 2.64 -12.57 -2.03
C SER A 148 2.16 -13.29 -3.28
N GLY A 149 1.15 -14.16 -3.16
CA GLY A 149 0.60 -14.89 -4.30
C GLY A 149 -0.04 -13.98 -5.35
N TYR A 150 -0.76 -12.94 -4.89
CA TYR A 150 -1.30 -11.92 -5.79
C TYR A 150 -0.19 -11.16 -6.53
N MET A 151 0.84 -10.70 -5.80
CA MET A 151 1.95 -9.97 -6.40
C MET A 151 2.71 -10.82 -7.42
N GLU A 152 2.93 -12.10 -7.11
CA GLU A 152 3.58 -13.06 -8.00
C GLU A 152 2.76 -13.31 -9.27
N ARG A 153 1.47 -13.63 -9.13
CA ARG A 153 0.59 -13.97 -10.25
C ARG A 153 0.38 -12.80 -11.21
N TYR A 154 0.21 -11.59 -10.67
CA TYR A 154 -0.17 -10.41 -11.46
C TYR A 154 0.99 -9.43 -11.68
N TRP A 155 2.23 -9.85 -11.41
CA TRP A 155 3.41 -8.97 -11.44
C TRP A 155 3.53 -8.13 -12.72
N ALA A 156 3.42 -8.77 -13.89
CA ALA A 156 3.51 -8.09 -15.17
C ALA A 156 2.39 -7.05 -15.38
N ASN A 157 1.16 -7.36 -14.94
CA ASN A 157 0.05 -6.42 -14.98
C ASN A 157 0.30 -5.23 -14.04
N LEU A 158 0.79 -5.51 -12.82
CA LEU A 158 1.06 -4.50 -11.80
C LEU A 158 2.12 -3.49 -12.23
N LEU A 159 3.15 -3.94 -12.96
CA LEU A 159 4.18 -3.05 -13.51
C LEU A 159 3.68 -2.14 -14.63
N ALA A 160 2.58 -2.52 -15.29
CA ALA A 160 1.99 -1.79 -16.40
C ALA A 160 0.83 -0.85 -16.01
N ILE A 161 0.50 -0.78 -14.72
CA ILE A 161 -0.41 0.25 -14.17
C ILE A 161 0.25 1.64 -14.28
#